data_AF-A0A672FD49-F1
#
_entry.id   AF-A0A672FD49-F1
#
_cell.length_a   1.000
_cell.length_b   1.000
_cell.length_c   1.000
_cell.angle_alpha   90.00
_cell.angle_beta   90.00
_cell.angle_gamma   90.00
#
_symmetry.space_group_name_H-M   'P 1'
#
loop_
_entity.id
_entity.type
_entity.pdbx_description
1 polymer ?
#
loop_
_entity_poly.entity_id
_entity_poly.type
_entity_poly.pdbx_seq_one_letter_code
_entity_poly.pdbx_strand_id
1 'polypeptide(L)'
;ILVPSCVQFTSELIVEAVVRCIRVIEPGLGGALPTSLPPGMSARFRVGMSLAQACQDLGYKGDIGYQTFLYSNEPEIRSLLMFLVEKLPRESAESSDQPTGKSVVLQRSIAAALRAQLAVPWLPPACRLPLGGDDQEGGRPGGGTTRRGDAQEGGRPGNENVWESELLSLQVKDELKQRERGNAEEEDRIHVKKKTIDLLPDADDNLLQLQAVMEASSQRLVHLAAQWEKHRTPLIEEHRRLKEIRSSQDLESSRKLSEIKSLHDKIRVSTEESRKKEETYKQLVSELDSLPQDASRSAYTQRILEIVSNIKKQKEEITKILTDTKDLQKEINSLTGKLDRTFAVTDELVFKDAKKDESVRKSYKYLAALHENCNQLIQTIEDTGTILREIRDLEEQIETENSNKTMANLERILEDYKAIRQENAALAAKVREG
;
A
#
# COMPACT_ATOMS: atom_id res chain seq x y z
N ILE A 1 0.00 5.40 -25.99
CA ILE A 1 1.46 5.46 -26.24
C ILE A 1 2.11 4.59 -25.17
N LEU A 2 2.38 3.33 -25.49
CA LEU A 2 3.05 2.38 -24.59
C LEU A 2 4.56 2.55 -24.79
N VAL A 3 5.20 3.29 -23.88
CA VAL A 3 6.67 3.42 -23.87
C VAL A 3 7.24 2.26 -23.03
N PRO A 4 8.23 1.49 -23.50
CA PRO A 4 8.65 0.24 -22.86
C PRO A 4 9.54 0.41 -21.62
N SER A 5 9.94 1.63 -21.26
CA SER A 5 10.85 1.88 -20.13
C SER A 5 10.87 3.37 -19.73
N CYS A 6 11.05 3.66 -18.43
CA CYS A 6 11.22 5.01 -17.88
C CYS A 6 12.47 5.73 -18.45
N VAL A 7 13.39 4.96 -19.03
CA VAL A 7 14.68 5.40 -19.59
C VAL A 7 14.54 6.28 -20.85
N GLN A 8 13.36 6.34 -21.48
CA GLN A 8 13.12 7.15 -22.69
C GLN A 8 12.34 8.45 -22.45
N PHE A 9 12.03 8.79 -21.20
CA PHE A 9 11.29 10.00 -20.89
C PHE A 9 12.17 11.24 -21.07
N THR A 10 11.89 12.04 -22.09
CA THR A 10 12.47 13.38 -22.22
C THR A 10 11.92 14.29 -21.11
N SER A 11 12.71 15.28 -20.68
CA SER A 11 12.29 16.25 -19.67
C SER A 11 10.99 16.97 -20.03
N GLU A 12 10.73 17.14 -21.33
CA GLU A 12 9.47 17.70 -21.86
C GLU A 12 8.27 16.78 -21.60
N LEU A 13 8.40 15.47 -21.83
CA LEU A 13 7.35 14.48 -21.56
C LEU A 13 7.06 14.35 -20.06
N ILE A 14 8.08 14.46 -19.22
CA ILE A 14 7.93 14.39 -17.76
C ILE A 14 7.14 15.60 -17.26
N VAL A 15 7.55 16.79 -17.67
CA VAL A 15 6.85 18.03 -17.30
C VAL A 15 5.41 18.01 -17.79
N GLU A 16 5.18 17.58 -19.03
CA GLU A 16 3.84 17.47 -19.58
C GLU A 16 2.96 16.46 -18.82
N ALA A 17 3.50 15.27 -18.50
CA ALA A 17 2.79 14.25 -17.75
C ALA A 17 2.42 14.73 -16.34
N VAL A 18 3.37 15.37 -15.64
CA VAL A 18 3.16 15.88 -14.28
C VAL A 18 2.10 16.99 -14.27
N VAL A 19 2.18 17.95 -15.20
CA VAL A 19 1.17 19.02 -15.32
C VAL A 19 -0.22 18.45 -15.58
N ARG A 20 -0.34 17.45 -16.46
CA ARG A 20 -1.62 16.79 -16.76
C ARG A 20 -2.17 16.06 -15.54
N CYS A 21 -1.33 15.35 -14.79
CA CYS A 21 -1.77 14.69 -13.55
C CYS A 21 -2.27 15.72 -12.52
N ILE A 22 -1.52 16.80 -12.29
CA ILE A 22 -1.90 17.85 -11.35
C ILE A 22 -3.24 18.49 -11.74
N ARG A 23 -3.47 18.78 -13.02
CA ARG A 23 -4.75 19.33 -13.52
C ARG A 23 -5.96 18.45 -13.24
N VAL A 24 -5.78 17.14 -13.29
CA VAL A 24 -6.86 16.17 -13.06
C VAL A 24 -7.12 16.00 -11.55
N ILE A 25 -6.10 16.11 -10.71
CA ILE A 25 -6.23 16.00 -9.26
C ILE A 25 -6.83 17.29 -8.67
N GLU A 26 -6.33 18.44 -9.09
CA GLU A 26 -6.62 19.76 -8.53
C GLU A 26 -6.65 20.78 -9.69
N PRO A 27 -7.83 21.02 -10.30
CA PRO A 27 -7.96 21.90 -11.47
C PRO A 27 -7.51 23.35 -11.19
N GLY A 28 -7.58 23.79 -9.93
CA GLY A 28 -7.17 25.13 -9.47
C GLY A 28 -5.65 25.34 -9.52
N LEU A 29 -4.86 24.41 -8.98
CA LEU A 29 -3.39 24.46 -9.05
C LEU A 29 -2.85 24.14 -10.45
N GLY A 30 -3.48 23.22 -11.19
CA GLY A 30 -3.00 22.78 -12.50
C GLY A 30 -3.23 23.76 -13.66
N GLY A 31 -4.20 24.67 -13.53
CA GLY A 31 -4.54 25.63 -14.58
C GLY A 31 -3.47 26.71 -14.85
N ALA A 32 -2.68 27.06 -13.84
CA ALA A 32 -1.65 28.09 -13.92
C ALA A 32 -0.28 27.57 -14.44
N LEU A 33 -0.13 26.25 -14.60
CA LEU A 33 1.14 25.61 -14.96
C LEU A 33 1.23 25.37 -16.49
N PRO A 34 2.36 25.76 -17.13
CA PRO A 34 2.57 25.53 -18.55
C PRO A 34 2.90 24.06 -18.85
N THR A 35 2.29 23.50 -19.90
CA THR A 35 2.45 22.10 -20.32
C THR A 35 3.70 21.82 -21.15
N SER A 36 4.48 22.86 -21.49
CA SER A 36 5.69 22.76 -22.31
C SER A 36 6.83 23.55 -21.69
N LEU A 37 8.06 23.02 -21.78
CA LEU A 37 9.26 23.72 -21.31
C LEU A 37 9.62 24.90 -22.22
N PRO A 38 9.81 26.12 -21.70
CA PRO A 38 10.27 27.27 -22.49
C PRO A 38 11.69 27.06 -23.05
N PRO A 39 12.11 27.74 -24.13
CA PRO A 39 13.45 27.56 -24.70
C PRO A 39 14.59 28.09 -23.82
N GLY A 40 14.32 29.03 -22.90
CA GLY A 40 15.34 29.65 -22.03
C GLY A 40 15.48 28.98 -20.65
N MET A 41 16.72 28.71 -20.23
CA MET A 41 17.01 28.00 -18.97
C MET A 41 16.47 28.68 -17.71
N SER A 42 16.48 30.02 -17.65
CA SER A 42 15.91 30.77 -16.52
C SER A 42 14.39 30.61 -16.40
N ALA A 43 13.69 30.48 -17.53
CA ALA A 43 12.27 30.21 -17.57
C ALA A 43 11.97 28.75 -17.22
N ARG A 44 12.81 27.80 -17.68
CA ARG A 44 12.71 26.39 -17.27
C ARG A 44 12.90 26.19 -15.77
N PHE A 45 13.85 26.91 -15.16
CA PHE A 45 14.06 26.90 -13.71
C PHE A 45 12.79 27.32 -12.96
N ARG A 46 12.15 28.44 -13.36
CA ARG A 46 10.90 28.90 -12.74
C ARG A 46 9.78 27.86 -12.88
N VAL A 47 9.61 27.29 -14.06
CA VAL A 47 8.61 26.24 -14.31
C VAL A 47 8.88 25.00 -13.45
N GLY A 48 10.13 24.54 -13.38
CA GLY A 48 10.52 23.41 -12.54
C GLY A 48 10.30 23.66 -11.05
N MET A 49 10.55 24.89 -10.57
CA MET A 49 10.31 25.26 -9.18
C MET A 49 8.81 25.35 -8.86
N SER A 50 8.01 25.94 -9.76
CA SER A 50 6.55 26.00 -9.61
C SER A 50 5.92 24.60 -9.63
N LEU A 51 6.45 23.67 -10.43
CA LEU A 51 6.00 22.28 -10.45
C LEU A 51 6.38 21.53 -9.17
N ALA A 52 7.59 21.74 -8.67
CA ALA A 52 8.03 21.17 -7.40
C ALA A 52 7.14 21.63 -6.24
N GLN A 53 6.85 22.93 -6.17
CA GLN A 53 5.96 23.51 -5.16
C GLN A 53 4.55 22.92 -5.25
N ALA A 54 3.96 22.84 -6.46
CA ALA A 54 2.64 22.25 -6.65
C ALA A 54 2.58 20.77 -6.21
N CYS A 55 3.66 20.00 -6.42
CA CYS A 55 3.74 18.62 -5.94
C CYS A 55 3.86 18.53 -4.41
N GLN A 56 4.59 19.47 -3.78
CA GLN A 56 4.68 19.55 -2.32
C GLN A 56 3.35 19.97 -1.69
N ASP A 57 2.64 20.92 -2.29
CA ASP A 57 1.32 21.38 -1.84
C ASP A 57 0.28 20.24 -1.94
N LEU A 58 0.42 19.34 -2.93
CA LEU A 58 -0.35 18.10 -3.03
C LEU A 58 0.01 17.03 -1.97
N GLY A 59 1.05 17.28 -1.17
CA GLY A 59 1.50 16.43 -0.07
C GLY A 59 2.60 15.43 -0.42
N TYR A 60 3.39 15.68 -1.48
CA TYR A 60 4.57 14.86 -1.77
C TYR A 60 5.64 15.08 -0.70
N LYS A 61 6.11 13.98 -0.08
CA LYS A 61 7.05 14.01 1.07
C LYS A 61 8.53 13.89 0.68
N GLY A 62 8.85 13.71 -0.59
CA GLY A 62 10.23 13.61 -1.07
C GLY A 62 10.82 14.97 -1.41
N ASP A 63 12.14 15.08 -1.31
CA ASP A 63 12.88 16.26 -1.77
C ASP A 63 12.70 16.41 -3.29
N ILE A 64 11.99 17.46 -3.69
CA ILE A 64 11.68 17.76 -5.10
C ILE A 64 12.08 19.19 -5.41
N GLY A 65 12.75 19.38 -6.54
CA GLY A 65 13.18 20.68 -7.01
C GLY A 65 13.20 20.76 -8.53
N TYR A 66 13.62 21.90 -9.08
CA TYR A 66 13.73 22.07 -10.53
C TYR A 66 14.64 21.01 -11.18
N GLN A 67 15.65 20.53 -10.46
CA GLN A 67 16.60 19.51 -10.93
C GLN A 67 15.91 18.18 -11.25
N THR A 68 14.90 17.79 -10.49
CA THR A 68 14.14 16.55 -10.70
C THR A 68 13.43 16.53 -12.07
N PHE A 69 13.04 17.70 -12.59
CA PHE A 69 12.35 17.83 -13.88
C PHE A 69 13.31 18.11 -15.06
N LEU A 70 14.42 18.81 -14.80
CA LEU A 70 15.38 19.24 -15.82
C LEU A 70 16.53 18.23 -16.04
N TYR A 71 16.93 17.55 -14.97
CA TYR A 71 18.05 16.59 -14.91
C TYR A 71 17.61 15.26 -14.30
N SER A 72 16.33 14.95 -14.52
CA SER A 72 15.61 13.70 -14.34
C SER A 72 16.43 12.47 -13.93
N ASN A 73 16.29 12.08 -12.66
CA ASN A 73 16.79 10.83 -12.10
C ASN A 73 15.67 9.78 -12.07
N GLU A 74 15.91 8.59 -12.63
CA GLU A 74 14.90 7.53 -12.79
C GLU A 74 14.16 7.13 -11.48
N PRO A 75 14.84 6.86 -10.35
CA PRO A 75 14.18 6.57 -9.08
C PRO A 75 13.30 7.72 -8.55
N GLU A 76 13.75 8.96 -8.69
CA GLU A 76 13.01 10.14 -8.21
C GLU A 76 11.74 10.38 -9.03
N ILE A 77 11.85 10.30 -10.36
CA ILE A 77 10.71 10.46 -11.26
C ILE A 77 9.71 9.33 -11.11
N ARG A 78 10.18 8.09 -10.96
CA ARG A 78 9.30 6.95 -10.73
C ARG A 78 8.51 7.11 -9.43
N SER A 79 9.15 7.58 -8.37
CA SER A 79 8.51 7.82 -7.08
C SER A 79 7.48 8.95 -7.18
N LEU A 80 7.81 10.03 -7.89
CA LEU A 80 6.92 11.15 -8.15
C LEU A 80 5.69 10.75 -8.98
N LEU A 81 5.89 10.02 -10.09
CA LEU A 81 4.80 9.57 -10.96
C LEU A 81 3.92 8.54 -10.25
N MET A 82 4.48 7.64 -9.44
CA MET A 82 3.70 6.72 -8.61
C MET A 82 2.80 7.49 -7.63
N PHE A 83 3.36 8.49 -6.93
CA PHE A 83 2.59 9.33 -6.03
C PHE A 83 1.44 10.06 -6.75
N LEU A 84 1.71 10.68 -7.90
CA LEU A 84 0.70 11.39 -8.67
C LEU A 84 -0.40 10.44 -9.19
N VAL A 85 -0.02 9.24 -9.65
CA VAL A 85 -0.97 8.22 -10.12
C VAL A 85 -1.84 7.70 -8.98
N GLU A 86 -1.30 7.55 -7.77
CA GLU A 86 -2.09 7.16 -6.59
C GLU A 86 -3.12 8.22 -6.19
N LYS A 87 -2.84 9.50 -6.48
CA LYS A 87 -3.70 10.64 -6.16
C LYS A 87 -4.71 10.98 -7.26
N LEU A 88 -4.56 10.43 -8.47
CA LEU A 88 -5.56 10.57 -9.52
C LEU A 88 -6.91 10.00 -9.07
N PRO A 89 -8.03 10.68 -9.37
CA PRO A 89 -9.37 10.12 -9.16
C PRO A 89 -9.42 8.75 -9.84
N ARG A 90 -9.69 7.69 -9.06
CA ARG A 90 -9.86 6.34 -9.60
C ARG A 90 -11.21 6.28 -10.33
N GLU A 91 -11.22 6.79 -11.56
CA GLU A 91 -12.26 6.46 -12.51
C GLU A 91 -12.13 4.97 -12.82
N SER A 92 -13.25 4.27 -12.68
CA SER A 92 -13.38 2.83 -12.93
C SER A 92 -12.77 2.54 -14.29
N ALA A 93 -11.84 1.59 -14.36
CA ALA A 93 -11.06 1.28 -15.54
C ALA A 93 -11.89 1.18 -16.83
N GLU A 94 -12.00 2.28 -17.57
CA GLU A 94 -12.10 2.28 -19.01
C GLU A 94 -10.72 2.66 -19.53
N SER A 95 -9.87 1.65 -19.76
CA SER A 95 -8.67 1.83 -20.57
C SER A 95 -8.75 0.90 -21.79
N SER A 96 -8.49 1.53 -22.92
CA SER A 96 -8.49 1.03 -24.30
C SER A 96 -7.66 -0.24 -24.49
N ASP A 97 -8.00 -0.97 -25.55
CA ASP A 97 -7.28 -2.07 -26.21
C ASP A 97 -7.47 -3.51 -25.70
N GLN A 98 -8.65 -4.09 -25.95
CA GLN A 98 -8.83 -5.44 -26.54
C GLN A 98 -10.29 -5.65 -27.02
N PRO A 99 -10.57 -6.58 -27.96
CA PRO A 99 -11.76 -6.54 -28.80
C PRO A 99 -13.03 -6.64 -27.95
N THR A 100 -13.93 -5.68 -28.17
CA THR A 100 -15.17 -5.46 -27.45
C THR A 100 -16.04 -6.71 -27.43
N GLY A 101 -16.01 -7.43 -26.32
CA GLY A 101 -16.95 -8.51 -26.04
C GLY A 101 -18.38 -7.96 -26.07
N LYS A 102 -19.29 -8.70 -26.71
CA LYS A 102 -20.73 -8.38 -26.84
C LYS A 102 -21.40 -7.94 -25.52
N SER A 103 -20.86 -8.38 -24.38
CA SER A 103 -21.28 -8.00 -23.03
C SER A 103 -21.11 -6.51 -22.73
N VAL A 104 -20.05 -5.86 -23.20
CA VAL A 104 -19.79 -4.43 -22.91
C VAL A 104 -20.70 -3.53 -23.74
N VAL A 105 -20.98 -3.92 -24.99
CA VAL A 105 -21.97 -3.25 -25.84
C VAL A 105 -23.37 -3.34 -25.23
N LEU A 106 -23.74 -4.52 -24.72
CA LEU A 106 -25.00 -4.72 -24.01
C LEU A 106 -25.08 -3.88 -22.74
N GLN A 107 -24.01 -3.81 -21.94
CA GLN A 107 -23.98 -2.96 -20.74
C GLN A 107 -24.10 -1.48 -21.08
N ARG A 108 -23.46 -0.99 -22.16
CA ARG A 108 -23.62 0.39 -22.63
C ARG A 108 -25.05 0.67 -23.10
N SER A 109 -25.69 -0.27 -23.80
CA SER A 109 -27.07 -0.09 -24.26
C SER A 109 -28.06 -0.10 -23.08
N ILE A 110 -27.86 -0.97 -22.09
CA ILE A 110 -28.65 -1.01 -20.86
C ILE A 110 -28.49 0.31 -20.09
N ALA A 111 -27.26 0.79 -19.92
CA ALA A 111 -27.00 2.04 -19.22
C ALA A 111 -27.61 3.25 -19.95
N ALA A 112 -27.56 3.29 -21.28
CA ALA A 112 -28.20 4.32 -22.08
C ALA A 112 -29.74 4.28 -21.96
N ALA A 113 -30.33 3.08 -22.01
CA ALA A 113 -31.77 2.88 -21.85
C ALA A 113 -32.26 3.27 -20.44
N LEU A 114 -31.51 2.90 -19.39
CA LEU A 114 -31.82 3.29 -18.02
C LEU A 114 -31.71 4.80 -17.83
N ARG A 115 -30.67 5.46 -18.38
CA ARG A 115 -30.57 6.93 -18.33
C ARG A 115 -31.72 7.61 -19.06
N ALA A 116 -32.12 7.11 -20.23
CA ALA A 116 -33.27 7.63 -20.95
C ALA A 116 -34.58 7.46 -20.16
N GLN A 117 -34.78 6.32 -19.50
CA GLN A 117 -35.97 6.07 -18.68
C GLN A 117 -35.99 6.91 -17.39
N LEU A 118 -34.83 7.17 -16.79
CA LEU A 118 -34.70 7.99 -15.59
C LEU A 118 -34.77 9.50 -15.89
N ALA A 119 -34.53 9.91 -17.14
CA ALA A 119 -34.67 11.30 -17.58
C ALA A 119 -36.14 11.74 -17.76
N VAL A 120 -37.09 10.81 -17.78
CA VAL A 120 -38.53 11.13 -17.86
C VAL A 120 -39.09 11.24 -16.43
N PRO A 121 -39.83 12.31 -16.09
CA PRO A 121 -40.53 12.40 -14.81
C PRO A 121 -41.41 11.18 -14.59
N TRP A 122 -41.26 10.50 -13.45
CA TRP A 122 -42.04 9.31 -13.16
C TRP A 122 -43.52 9.67 -13.03
N LEU A 123 -44.35 9.15 -13.93
CA LEU A 123 -45.80 9.28 -13.92
C LEU A 123 -46.45 7.90 -13.72
N PRO A 124 -47.47 7.77 -12.86
CA PRO A 124 -48.23 6.54 -12.69
C PRO A 124 -48.78 6.00 -14.03
N PRO A 125 -48.90 4.68 -14.23
CA PRO A 125 -49.28 4.08 -15.51
C PRO A 125 -50.59 4.59 -16.11
N ALA A 126 -51.54 5.04 -15.29
CA ALA A 126 -52.82 5.61 -15.72
C ALA A 126 -52.71 7.02 -16.34
N CYS A 127 -51.55 7.68 -16.22
CA CYS A 127 -51.31 9.05 -16.68
C CYS A 127 -50.37 9.12 -17.90
N ARG A 128 -49.95 7.99 -18.48
CA ARG A 128 -49.15 7.97 -19.72
C ARG A 128 -50.08 8.12 -20.92
N LEU A 129 -50.11 9.30 -21.55
CA LEU A 129 -50.68 9.46 -22.88
C LEU A 129 -49.77 8.76 -23.91
N PRO A 130 -50.32 8.05 -24.91
CA PRO A 130 -49.53 7.45 -25.97
C PRO A 130 -48.93 8.57 -26.83
N LEU A 131 -47.63 8.80 -26.66
CA LEU A 131 -46.85 9.61 -27.60
C LEU A 131 -46.63 8.75 -28.85
N GLY A 132 -47.33 9.13 -29.92
CA GLY A 132 -47.25 8.48 -31.24
C GLY A 132 -45.83 8.55 -31.81
N GLY A 133 -45.38 7.41 -32.31
CA GLY A 133 -44.19 7.29 -33.15
C GLY A 133 -44.61 7.01 -34.59
N ASP A 134 -44.09 7.86 -35.48
CA ASP A 134 -43.76 7.66 -36.88
C ASP A 134 -44.87 7.45 -37.92
N ASP A 135 -45.16 8.57 -38.58
CA ASP A 135 -45.61 8.70 -39.97
C ASP A 135 -44.72 7.89 -40.94
N GLN A 136 -45.30 6.92 -41.65
CA GLN A 136 -44.94 6.64 -43.04
C GLN A 136 -46.03 5.83 -43.78
N GLU A 137 -46.89 6.53 -44.54
CA GLU A 137 -47.53 6.15 -45.82
C GLU A 137 -48.57 7.26 -46.10
N GLY A 138 -48.57 8.00 -47.21
CA GLY A 138 -48.27 7.62 -48.57
C GLY A 138 -49.56 7.62 -49.41
N GLY A 139 -50.07 8.81 -49.81
CA GLY A 139 -50.82 8.94 -51.08
C GLY A 139 -52.21 9.59 -51.10
N ARG A 140 -52.22 10.89 -51.50
CA ARG A 140 -52.95 11.47 -52.67
C ARG A 140 -54.46 11.87 -52.56
N PRO A 141 -54.98 12.76 -53.45
CA PRO A 141 -55.36 14.13 -53.07
C PRO A 141 -56.73 14.65 -53.60
N GLY A 142 -57.08 15.88 -53.23
CA GLY A 142 -58.10 16.73 -53.89
C GLY A 142 -59.29 17.07 -53.00
N GLY A 143 -59.89 18.26 -52.98
CA GLY A 143 -59.71 19.56 -53.63
C GLY A 143 -60.51 20.58 -52.79
N GLY A 144 -60.12 21.83 -52.64
CA GLY A 144 -60.44 22.94 -53.56
C GLY A 144 -60.28 24.24 -52.79
N THR A 145 -59.44 25.18 -53.25
CA THR A 145 -59.86 26.40 -53.97
C THR A 145 -60.79 27.30 -53.14
N THR A 146 -60.32 28.42 -52.58
CA THR A 146 -60.32 29.77 -53.23
C THR A 146 -61.03 30.70 -52.23
N ARG A 147 -60.63 31.93 -51.88
CA ARG A 147 -59.82 32.95 -52.54
C ARG A 147 -59.24 33.92 -51.51
N ARG A 148 -58.10 34.46 -51.89
CA ARG A 148 -57.39 35.64 -51.40
C ARG A 148 -58.24 36.92 -51.49
N GLY A 149 -58.06 37.82 -50.53
CA GLY A 149 -58.51 39.21 -50.56
C GLY A 149 -57.67 40.04 -49.59
N ASP A 150 -56.71 40.77 -50.14
CA ASP A 150 -55.74 41.63 -49.46
C ASP A 150 -56.38 42.90 -48.82
N ALA A 151 -55.53 43.61 -48.06
CA ALA A 151 -55.58 45.02 -47.65
C ALA A 151 -56.33 45.34 -46.35
N GLN A 152 -55.91 46.31 -45.52
CA GLN A 152 -54.66 47.01 -45.26
C GLN A 152 -54.91 47.77 -43.93
N GLU A 153 -53.84 48.00 -43.19
CA GLU A 153 -53.67 48.86 -42.01
C GLU A 153 -54.74 49.94 -41.74
N GLY A 154 -55.06 50.11 -40.46
CA GLY A 154 -55.77 51.29 -39.93
C GLY A 154 -55.94 51.18 -38.42
N GLY A 155 -55.33 52.09 -37.67
CA GLY A 155 -55.14 51.97 -36.23
C GLY A 155 -56.28 52.48 -35.34
N ARG A 156 -55.96 52.43 -34.03
CA ARG A 156 -56.45 53.18 -32.86
C ARG A 156 -57.43 52.48 -31.90
N PRO A 157 -57.37 52.88 -30.61
CA PRO A 157 -57.67 52.05 -29.46
C PRO A 157 -59.09 52.25 -28.97
N GLY A 158 -59.72 51.16 -28.55
CA GLY A 158 -61.02 51.18 -27.89
C GLY A 158 -61.53 49.76 -27.71
N ASN A 159 -61.44 49.25 -26.48
CA ASN A 159 -62.46 48.41 -25.82
C ASN A 159 -61.88 47.67 -24.61
N GLU A 160 -61.65 48.38 -23.50
CA GLU A 160 -61.59 47.73 -22.18
C GLU A 160 -62.97 47.14 -21.78
N ASN A 161 -64.07 47.72 -22.28
CA ASN A 161 -65.44 47.25 -22.05
C ASN A 161 -65.77 45.88 -22.71
N VAL A 162 -65.03 45.47 -23.74
CA VAL A 162 -65.23 44.14 -24.36
C VAL A 162 -64.57 43.05 -23.51
N TRP A 163 -63.40 43.33 -22.95
CA TRP A 163 -62.73 42.40 -22.04
C TRP A 163 -63.50 42.19 -20.73
N GLU A 164 -64.10 43.26 -20.17
CA GLU A 164 -64.97 43.12 -18.99
C GLU A 164 -66.24 42.33 -19.30
N SER A 165 -66.84 42.55 -20.48
CA SER A 165 -68.02 41.79 -20.93
C SER A 165 -67.70 40.32 -21.21
N GLU A 166 -66.55 40.03 -21.80
CA GLU A 166 -66.06 38.66 -22.02
C GLU A 166 -65.72 37.98 -20.70
N LEU A 167 -65.11 38.69 -19.74
CA LEU A 167 -64.82 38.17 -18.40
C LEU A 167 -66.11 37.85 -17.62
N LEU A 168 -67.11 38.73 -17.65
CA LEU A 168 -68.43 38.46 -17.06
C LEU A 168 -69.12 37.28 -17.76
N SER A 169 -69.02 37.18 -19.08
CA SER A 169 -69.57 36.05 -19.85
C SER A 169 -68.90 34.73 -19.49
N LEU A 170 -67.58 34.73 -19.29
CA LEU A 170 -66.81 33.58 -18.81
C LEU A 170 -67.20 33.20 -17.38
N GLN A 171 -67.34 34.18 -16.48
CA GLN A 171 -67.74 33.93 -15.09
C GLN A 171 -69.16 33.34 -15.01
N VAL A 172 -70.11 33.92 -15.76
CA VAL A 172 -71.48 33.38 -15.85
C VAL A 172 -71.48 31.97 -16.45
N LYS A 173 -70.67 31.69 -17.47
CA LYS A 173 -70.55 30.34 -18.06
C LYS A 173 -69.99 29.33 -17.06
N ASP A 174 -69.02 29.72 -16.25
CA ASP A 174 -68.46 28.84 -15.23
C ASP A 174 -69.45 28.60 -14.08
N GLU A 175 -70.19 29.61 -13.66
CA GLU A 175 -71.29 29.45 -12.69
C GLU A 175 -72.39 28.54 -13.22
N LEU A 176 -72.73 28.64 -14.51
CA LEU A 176 -73.70 27.76 -15.17
C LEU A 176 -73.19 26.31 -15.20
N LYS A 177 -71.94 26.09 -15.57
CA LYS A 177 -71.30 24.75 -15.51
C LYS A 177 -71.22 24.18 -14.09
N GLN A 178 -71.04 25.02 -13.08
CA GLN A 178 -71.08 24.56 -11.69
C GLN A 178 -72.51 24.18 -11.27
N ARG A 179 -73.52 24.96 -11.65
CA ARG A 179 -74.92 24.62 -11.41
C ARG A 179 -75.36 23.36 -12.15
N GLU A 180 -74.95 23.17 -13.39
CA GLU A 180 -75.23 21.95 -14.16
C GLU A 180 -74.64 20.71 -13.50
N ARG A 181 -73.38 20.79 -13.04
CA ARG A 181 -72.74 19.70 -12.26
C ARG A 181 -73.48 19.43 -10.96
N GLY A 182 -73.83 20.48 -10.21
CA GLY A 182 -74.59 20.33 -8.96
C GLY A 182 -75.98 19.72 -9.18
N ASN A 183 -76.68 20.09 -10.26
CA ASN A 183 -77.96 19.50 -10.61
C ASN A 183 -77.81 18.03 -11.03
N ALA A 184 -76.78 17.67 -11.79
CA ALA A 184 -76.53 16.28 -12.17
C ALA A 184 -76.25 15.41 -10.94
N GLU A 185 -75.43 15.89 -10.00
CA GLU A 185 -75.18 15.22 -8.72
C GLU A 185 -76.46 15.07 -7.88
N GLU A 186 -77.34 16.07 -7.90
CA GLU A 186 -78.63 16.02 -7.21
C GLU A 186 -79.61 15.05 -7.87
N GLU A 187 -79.67 15.02 -9.20
CA GLU A 187 -80.48 14.08 -9.96
C GLU A 187 -80.04 12.64 -9.70
N ASP A 188 -78.73 12.37 -9.70
CA ASP A 188 -78.18 11.07 -9.32
C ASP A 188 -78.56 10.70 -7.87
N ARG A 189 -78.50 11.67 -6.95
CA ARG A 189 -78.88 11.45 -5.54
C ARG A 189 -80.36 11.15 -5.38
N ILE A 190 -81.22 11.86 -6.12
CA ILE A 190 -82.66 11.60 -6.13
C ILE A 190 -82.93 10.23 -6.76
N HIS A 191 -82.22 9.85 -7.82
CA HIS A 191 -82.37 8.56 -8.45
C HIS A 191 -82.00 7.40 -7.53
N VAL A 192 -80.88 7.53 -6.80
CA VAL A 192 -80.50 6.55 -5.76
C VAL A 192 -81.58 6.48 -4.68
N LYS A 193 -82.02 7.62 -4.13
CA LYS A 193 -83.07 7.65 -3.09
C LYS A 193 -84.38 7.03 -3.57
N LYS A 194 -84.79 7.28 -4.81
CA LYS A 194 -86.00 6.70 -5.42
C LYS A 194 -85.87 5.19 -5.54
N LYS A 195 -84.76 4.69 -6.09
CA LYS A 195 -84.48 3.25 -6.13
C LYS A 195 -84.46 2.63 -4.74
N THR A 196 -83.89 3.31 -3.74
CA THR A 196 -83.91 2.82 -2.35
C THR A 196 -85.34 2.71 -1.83
N ILE A 197 -86.21 3.70 -2.09
CA ILE A 197 -87.63 3.65 -1.69
C ILE A 197 -88.37 2.52 -2.40
N ASP A 198 -88.13 2.33 -3.70
CA ASP A 198 -88.77 1.27 -4.50
C ASP A 198 -88.41 -0.14 -4.01
N LEU A 199 -87.27 -0.31 -3.32
CA LEU A 199 -86.78 -1.58 -2.77
C LEU A 199 -87.21 -1.86 -1.31
N LEU A 200 -87.86 -0.89 -0.64
CA LEU A 200 -88.32 -1.04 0.76
C LEU A 200 -89.49 -2.03 0.98
N PRO A 201 -90.45 -2.20 0.05
CA PRO A 201 -91.56 -3.13 0.24
C PRO A 201 -91.14 -4.59 0.44
N ASP A 202 -90.04 -5.01 -0.20
CA ASP A 202 -89.47 -6.36 -0.13
C ASP A 202 -88.10 -6.36 0.58
N ALA A 203 -87.96 -5.57 1.65
CA ALA A 203 -86.67 -5.31 2.31
C ALA A 203 -85.96 -6.57 2.83
N ASP A 204 -86.69 -7.51 3.44
CA ASP A 204 -86.10 -8.73 4.02
C ASP A 204 -85.53 -9.66 2.94
N ASP A 205 -86.27 -9.86 1.84
CA ASP A 205 -85.82 -10.66 0.69
C ASP A 205 -84.62 -9.99 -0.02
N ASN A 206 -84.65 -8.66 -0.19
CA ASN A 206 -83.55 -7.90 -0.76
C ASN A 206 -82.28 -7.99 0.10
N LEU A 207 -82.41 -7.95 1.43
CA LEU A 207 -81.30 -8.08 2.36
C LEU A 207 -80.69 -9.48 2.31
N LEU A 208 -81.51 -10.53 2.26
CA LEU A 208 -81.05 -11.92 2.08
C LEU A 208 -80.29 -12.10 0.76
N GLN A 209 -80.78 -11.52 -0.34
CA GLN A 209 -80.09 -11.55 -1.63
C GLN A 209 -78.74 -10.83 -1.58
N LEU A 210 -78.66 -9.67 -0.93
CA LEU A 210 -77.39 -8.95 -0.75
C LEU A 210 -76.41 -9.73 0.12
N GLN A 211 -76.87 -10.36 1.20
CA GLN A 211 -76.05 -11.25 2.02
C GLN A 211 -75.53 -12.44 1.20
N ALA A 212 -76.37 -13.07 0.38
CA ALA A 212 -75.94 -14.15 -0.50
C ALA A 212 -74.88 -13.69 -1.53
N VAL A 213 -75.04 -12.49 -2.10
CA VAL A 213 -74.04 -11.90 -3.00
C VAL A 213 -72.73 -11.57 -2.27
N MET A 214 -72.80 -11.06 -1.04
CA MET A 214 -71.63 -10.80 -0.20
C MET A 214 -70.90 -12.08 0.18
N GLU A 215 -71.63 -13.12 0.59
CA GLU A 215 -71.10 -14.45 0.92
C GLU A 215 -70.42 -15.08 -0.31
N ALA A 216 -71.09 -15.07 -1.46
CA ALA A 216 -70.52 -15.54 -2.72
C ALA A 216 -69.27 -14.73 -3.12
N SER A 217 -69.26 -13.41 -2.88
CA SER A 217 -68.09 -12.57 -3.14
C SER A 217 -66.93 -12.90 -2.20
N SER A 218 -67.19 -13.09 -0.91
CA SER A 218 -66.20 -13.51 0.09
C SER A 218 -65.59 -14.87 -0.27
N GLN A 219 -66.42 -15.85 -0.61
CA GLN A 219 -65.97 -17.16 -1.06
C GLN A 219 -65.11 -17.08 -2.32
N ARG A 220 -65.47 -16.23 -3.29
CA ARG A 220 -64.62 -15.96 -4.48
C ARG A 220 -63.27 -15.38 -4.11
N LEU A 221 -63.20 -14.44 -3.16
CA LEU A 221 -61.94 -13.86 -2.69
C LEU A 221 -61.05 -14.89 -2.00
N VAL A 222 -61.62 -15.74 -1.15
CA VAL A 222 -60.89 -16.83 -0.49
C VAL A 222 -60.35 -17.83 -1.53
N HIS A 223 -61.15 -18.19 -2.52
CA HIS A 223 -60.71 -19.08 -3.59
C HIS A 223 -59.57 -18.47 -4.41
N LEU A 224 -59.66 -17.19 -4.76
CA LEU A 224 -58.62 -16.48 -5.49
C LEU A 224 -57.33 -16.37 -4.66
N ALA A 225 -57.44 -16.13 -3.35
CA ALA A 225 -56.28 -16.12 -2.44
C ALA A 225 -55.61 -17.50 -2.36
N ALA A 226 -56.38 -18.58 -2.32
CA ALA A 226 -55.85 -19.94 -2.33
C ALA A 226 -55.14 -20.27 -3.66
N GLN A 227 -55.73 -19.87 -4.79
CA GLN A 227 -55.09 -20.01 -6.11
C GLN A 227 -53.79 -19.18 -6.19
N TRP A 228 -53.81 -17.95 -5.68
CA TRP A 228 -52.64 -17.08 -5.62
C TRP A 228 -51.53 -17.70 -4.79
N GLU A 229 -51.83 -18.20 -3.58
CA GLU A 229 -50.81 -18.77 -2.71
C GLU A 229 -50.20 -20.05 -3.31
N LYS A 230 -51.00 -20.88 -3.98
CA LYS A 230 -50.52 -22.07 -4.71
C LYS A 230 -49.45 -21.73 -5.76
N HIS A 231 -49.51 -20.55 -6.39
CA HIS A 231 -48.50 -20.07 -7.33
C HIS A 231 -47.38 -19.27 -6.66
N ARG A 232 -47.70 -18.46 -5.66
CA ARG A 232 -46.75 -17.59 -4.97
C ARG A 232 -45.71 -18.39 -4.19
N THR A 233 -46.11 -19.42 -3.44
CA THR A 233 -45.20 -20.22 -2.62
C THR A 233 -44.05 -20.84 -3.44
N PRO A 234 -44.29 -21.58 -4.55
CA PRO A 234 -43.20 -22.17 -5.33
C PRO A 234 -42.33 -21.11 -6.01
N LEU A 235 -42.89 -19.96 -6.42
CA LEU A 235 -42.11 -18.87 -7.00
C LEU A 235 -41.16 -18.24 -5.97
N ILE A 236 -41.61 -18.05 -4.73
CA ILE A 236 -40.78 -17.53 -3.64
C ILE A 236 -39.67 -18.52 -3.29
N GLU A 237 -39.98 -19.82 -3.22
CA GLU A 237 -38.98 -20.84 -2.91
C GLU A 237 -37.94 -20.96 -4.02
N GLU A 238 -38.34 -20.93 -5.30
CA GLU A 238 -37.40 -20.94 -6.41
C GLU A 238 -36.55 -19.66 -6.45
N HIS A 239 -37.14 -18.50 -6.15
CA HIS A 239 -36.37 -17.26 -6.00
C HIS A 239 -35.34 -17.37 -4.87
N ARG A 240 -35.73 -17.94 -3.72
CA ARG A 240 -34.82 -18.17 -2.58
C ARG A 240 -33.68 -19.10 -2.97
N ARG A 241 -33.99 -20.21 -3.62
CA ARG A 241 -33.02 -21.19 -4.12
C ARG A 241 -32.05 -20.57 -5.13
N LEU A 242 -32.55 -19.84 -6.12
CA LEU A 242 -31.72 -19.16 -7.11
C LEU A 242 -30.80 -18.11 -6.47
N LYS A 243 -31.29 -17.40 -5.46
CA LYS A 243 -30.49 -16.43 -4.69
C LYS A 243 -29.37 -17.11 -3.90
N GLU A 244 -29.65 -18.26 -3.31
CA GLU A 244 -28.64 -19.06 -2.59
C GLU A 244 -27.58 -19.62 -3.53
N ILE A 245 -27.99 -20.18 -4.68
CA ILE A 245 -27.07 -20.66 -5.73
C ILE A 245 -26.17 -19.52 -6.20
N ARG A 246 -26.74 -18.36 -6.51
CA ARG A 246 -25.97 -17.17 -6.91
C ARG A 246 -24.96 -16.77 -5.83
N SER A 247 -25.40 -16.69 -4.57
CA SER A 247 -24.52 -16.33 -3.46
C SER A 247 -23.36 -17.32 -3.29
N SER A 248 -23.63 -18.62 -3.46
CA SER A 248 -22.61 -19.66 -3.40
C SER A 248 -21.61 -19.54 -4.55
N GLN A 249 -22.09 -19.30 -5.78
CA GLN A 249 -21.26 -19.08 -6.96
C GLN A 249 -20.41 -17.81 -6.85
N ASP A 250 -20.96 -16.71 -6.32
CA ASP A 250 -20.23 -15.46 -6.10
C ASP A 250 -19.09 -15.68 -5.08
N LEU A 251 -19.34 -16.44 -4.01
CA LEU A 251 -18.32 -16.81 -3.02
C LEU A 251 -17.22 -17.68 -3.64
N GLU A 252 -17.58 -18.71 -4.41
CA GLU A 252 -16.62 -19.60 -5.08
C GLU A 252 -15.78 -18.83 -6.11
N SER A 253 -16.40 -17.94 -6.87
CA SER A 253 -15.72 -17.08 -7.85
C SER A 253 -14.72 -16.13 -7.17
N SER A 254 -15.12 -15.52 -6.05
CA SER A 254 -14.23 -14.69 -5.24
C SER A 254 -13.03 -15.46 -4.71
N ARG A 255 -13.26 -16.69 -4.23
CA ARG A 255 -12.18 -17.60 -3.79
C ARG A 255 -11.22 -17.94 -4.93
N LYS A 256 -11.74 -18.34 -6.10
CA LYS A 256 -10.91 -18.64 -7.29
C LYS A 256 -10.10 -17.42 -7.72
N LEU A 257 -10.68 -16.22 -7.69
CA LEU A 257 -9.97 -14.97 -7.99
C LEU A 257 -8.85 -14.68 -6.97
N SER A 258 -9.07 -14.96 -5.69
CA SER A 258 -8.03 -14.83 -4.65
C SER A 258 -6.88 -15.82 -4.88
N GLU A 259 -7.19 -17.06 -5.21
CA GLU A 259 -6.20 -18.09 -5.55
C GLU A 259 -5.39 -17.70 -6.80
N ILE A 260 -6.04 -17.21 -7.86
CA ILE A 260 -5.35 -16.72 -9.06
C ILE A 260 -4.40 -15.56 -8.72
N LYS A 261 -4.85 -14.59 -7.92
CA LYS A 261 -3.98 -13.48 -7.48
C LYS A 261 -2.75 -13.99 -6.73
N SER A 262 -2.94 -14.91 -5.79
CA SER A 262 -1.83 -15.53 -5.05
C SER A 262 -0.85 -16.25 -5.98
N LEU A 263 -1.36 -16.99 -6.97
CA LEU A 263 -0.51 -17.67 -7.96
C LEU A 263 0.26 -16.68 -8.84
N HIS A 264 -0.38 -15.60 -9.29
CA HIS A 264 0.30 -14.54 -10.03
C HIS A 264 1.42 -13.89 -9.22
N ASP A 265 1.18 -13.61 -7.93
CA ASP A 265 2.23 -13.08 -7.05
C ASP A 265 3.40 -14.06 -6.89
N LYS A 266 3.12 -15.36 -6.71
CA LYS A 266 4.15 -16.39 -6.65
C LYS A 266 4.96 -16.49 -7.94
N ILE A 267 4.29 -16.46 -9.10
CA ILE A 267 4.95 -16.47 -10.41
C ILE A 267 5.84 -15.24 -10.55
N ARG A 268 5.35 -14.05 -10.19
CA ARG A 268 6.13 -12.80 -10.24
C ARG A 268 7.39 -12.88 -9.38
N VAL A 269 7.26 -13.31 -8.12
CA VAL A 269 8.39 -13.45 -7.20
C VAL A 269 9.39 -14.48 -7.73
N SER A 270 8.93 -15.66 -8.14
CA SER A 270 9.79 -16.71 -8.68
C SER A 270 10.51 -16.29 -9.97
N THR A 271 9.84 -15.52 -10.83
CA THR A 271 10.44 -14.98 -12.07
C THR A 271 11.54 -13.97 -11.74
N GLU A 272 11.31 -13.07 -10.78
CA GLU A 272 12.32 -12.09 -10.38
C GLU A 272 13.52 -12.73 -9.68
N GLU A 273 13.28 -13.74 -8.82
CA GLU A 273 14.36 -14.54 -8.22
C GLU A 273 15.18 -15.28 -9.28
N SER A 274 14.52 -15.85 -10.28
CA SER A 274 15.20 -16.54 -11.38
C SER A 274 16.03 -15.56 -12.21
N ARG A 275 15.50 -14.36 -12.49
CA ARG A 275 16.22 -13.30 -13.20
C ARG A 275 17.47 -12.85 -12.44
N LYS A 276 17.36 -12.61 -11.14
CA LYS A 276 18.50 -12.25 -10.28
C LYS A 276 19.57 -13.35 -10.26
N LYS A 277 19.17 -14.62 -10.15
CA LYS A 277 20.09 -15.77 -10.19
C LYS A 277 20.78 -15.91 -11.54
N GLU A 278 20.06 -15.65 -12.63
CA GLU A 278 20.61 -15.64 -13.98
C GLU A 278 21.64 -14.52 -14.17
N GLU A 279 21.36 -13.32 -13.64
CA GLU A 279 22.30 -12.19 -13.64
C GLU A 279 23.57 -12.49 -12.83
N THR A 280 23.43 -13.03 -11.61
CA THR A 280 24.60 -13.41 -10.80
C THR A 280 25.37 -14.58 -11.42
N TYR A 281 24.70 -15.54 -12.02
CA TYR A 281 25.35 -16.62 -12.76
C TYR A 281 26.20 -16.08 -13.90
N LYS A 282 25.67 -15.16 -14.71
CA LYS A 282 26.42 -14.51 -15.80
C LYS A 282 27.64 -13.74 -15.27
N GLN A 283 27.49 -13.02 -14.16
CA GLN A 283 28.61 -12.33 -13.52
C GLN A 283 29.70 -13.32 -13.09
N LEU A 284 29.34 -14.39 -12.38
CA LEU A 284 30.27 -15.40 -11.91
C LEU A 284 30.97 -16.16 -13.04
N VAL A 285 30.26 -16.45 -14.14
CA VAL A 285 30.86 -17.05 -15.34
C VAL A 285 31.87 -16.09 -15.97
N SER A 286 31.52 -14.80 -16.10
CA SER A 286 32.46 -13.80 -16.63
C SER A 286 33.69 -13.63 -15.73
N GLU A 287 33.53 -13.68 -14.41
CA GLU A 287 34.65 -13.65 -13.47
C GLU A 287 35.52 -14.91 -13.59
N LEU A 288 34.89 -16.09 -13.72
CA LEU A 288 35.60 -17.35 -13.93
C LEU A 288 36.41 -17.35 -15.23
N ASP A 289 35.85 -16.83 -16.32
CA ASP A 289 36.54 -16.71 -17.61
C ASP A 289 37.69 -15.69 -17.57
N SER A 290 37.60 -14.69 -16.68
CA SER A 290 38.65 -13.67 -16.49
C SER A 290 39.82 -14.16 -15.62
N LEU A 291 39.63 -15.25 -14.88
CA LEU A 291 40.63 -15.78 -13.95
C LEU A 291 41.66 -16.65 -14.70
N PRO A 292 42.95 -16.60 -14.30
CA PRO A 292 43.97 -17.49 -14.84
C PRO A 292 43.60 -18.96 -14.62
N GLN A 293 43.60 -19.75 -15.70
CA GLN A 293 43.16 -21.15 -15.70
C GLN A 293 44.24 -22.13 -15.21
N ASP A 294 45.31 -21.63 -14.60
CA ASP A 294 46.54 -22.36 -14.31
C ASP A 294 46.39 -23.37 -13.16
N ALA A 295 45.39 -23.21 -12.30
CA ALA A 295 45.13 -24.10 -11.19
C ALA A 295 43.71 -24.68 -11.25
N SER A 296 43.61 -25.99 -11.47
CA SER A 296 42.34 -26.69 -11.42
C SER A 296 41.69 -26.58 -10.04
N ARG A 297 40.35 -26.59 -9.96
CA ARG A 297 39.60 -26.68 -8.70
C ARG A 297 40.12 -27.81 -7.80
N SER A 298 40.57 -28.92 -8.40
CA SER A 298 41.18 -30.04 -7.69
C SER A 298 42.45 -29.63 -6.95
N ALA A 299 43.31 -28.80 -7.57
CA ALA A 299 44.54 -28.31 -6.94
C ALA A 299 44.24 -27.42 -5.71
N TYR A 300 43.26 -26.52 -5.80
CA TYR A 300 42.82 -25.74 -4.64
C TYR A 300 42.23 -26.62 -3.55
N THR A 301 41.41 -27.60 -3.92
CA THR A 301 40.81 -28.54 -2.96
C THR A 301 41.89 -29.36 -2.25
N GLN A 302 42.88 -29.87 -2.99
CA GLN A 302 44.03 -30.59 -2.42
C GLN A 302 44.83 -29.70 -1.47
N ARG A 303 45.13 -28.46 -1.87
CA ARG A 303 45.87 -27.50 -1.03
C ARG A 303 45.12 -27.18 0.27
N ILE A 304 43.80 -27.00 0.20
CA ILE A 304 42.97 -26.79 1.39
C ILE A 304 43.01 -28.02 2.30
N LEU A 305 42.89 -29.23 1.74
CA LEU A 305 42.95 -30.47 2.51
C LEU A 305 44.33 -30.68 3.16
N GLU A 306 45.42 -30.32 2.47
CA GLU A 306 46.78 -30.32 3.03
C GLU A 306 46.90 -29.34 4.21
N ILE A 307 46.40 -28.11 4.04
CA ILE A 307 46.38 -27.11 5.13
C ILE A 307 45.58 -27.64 6.32
N VAL A 308 44.40 -28.22 6.09
CA VAL A 308 43.57 -28.80 7.17
C VAL A 308 44.30 -29.95 7.87
N SER A 309 44.98 -30.82 7.12
CA SER A 309 45.79 -31.91 7.68
C SER A 309 46.94 -31.36 8.53
N ASN A 310 47.61 -30.31 8.06
CA ASN A 310 48.69 -29.66 8.80
C ASN A 310 48.19 -29.02 10.09
N ILE A 311 47.04 -28.32 10.05
CA ILE A 311 46.41 -27.75 11.26
C ILE A 311 46.07 -28.85 12.27
N LYS A 312 45.55 -29.99 11.80
CA LYS A 312 45.26 -31.13 12.68
C LYS A 312 46.53 -31.66 13.36
N LYS A 313 47.60 -31.85 12.58
CA LYS A 313 48.90 -32.29 13.10
C LYS A 313 49.49 -31.30 14.11
N GLN A 314 49.41 -29.99 13.82
CA GLN A 314 49.84 -28.94 14.74
C GLN A 314 49.08 -28.98 16.06
N LYS A 315 47.75 -29.20 16.06
CA LYS A 315 46.97 -29.34 17.30
C LYS A 315 47.42 -30.54 18.14
N GLU A 316 47.72 -31.66 17.50
CA GLU A 316 48.24 -32.85 18.18
C GLU A 316 49.63 -32.58 18.79
N GLU A 317 50.53 -31.92 18.06
CA GLU A 317 51.86 -31.52 18.55
C GLU A 317 51.77 -30.51 19.72
N ILE A 318 50.89 -29.51 19.64
CA ILE A 318 50.63 -28.57 20.74
C ILE A 318 50.17 -29.34 21.99
N THR A 319 49.27 -30.30 21.83
CA THR A 319 48.78 -31.12 22.96
C THR A 319 49.91 -31.93 23.60
N LYS A 320 50.83 -32.45 22.79
CA LYS A 320 52.04 -33.12 23.26
C LYS A 320 52.94 -32.17 24.06
N ILE A 321 53.25 -30.99 23.50
CA ILE A 321 54.08 -29.97 24.18
C ILE A 321 53.46 -29.54 25.51
N LEU A 322 52.14 -29.40 25.58
CA LEU A 322 51.43 -29.08 26.83
C LEU A 322 51.57 -30.20 27.88
N THR A 323 51.59 -31.45 27.44
CA THR A 323 51.79 -32.60 28.33
C THR A 323 53.22 -32.64 28.85
N ASP A 324 54.20 -32.49 27.95
CA ASP A 324 55.62 -32.45 28.29
C ASP A 324 55.93 -31.28 29.25
N THR A 325 55.32 -30.10 29.03
CA THR A 325 55.48 -28.94 29.92
C THR A 325 54.91 -29.20 31.32
N LYS A 326 53.76 -29.89 31.42
CA LYS A 326 53.18 -30.29 32.71
C LYS A 326 54.06 -31.27 33.46
N ASP A 327 54.66 -32.22 32.74
CA ASP A 327 55.54 -33.22 33.36
C ASP A 327 56.86 -32.59 33.80
N LEU A 328 57.46 -31.71 32.99
CA LEU A 328 58.59 -30.88 33.42
C LEU A 328 58.27 -30.07 34.67
N GLN A 329 57.08 -29.46 34.77
CA GLN A 329 56.69 -28.73 35.97
C GLN A 329 56.61 -29.63 37.22
N LYS A 330 56.13 -30.87 37.07
CA LYS A 330 56.13 -31.85 38.17
C LYS A 330 57.55 -32.25 38.58
N GLU A 331 58.44 -32.45 37.61
CA GLU A 331 59.85 -32.76 37.88
C GLU A 331 60.55 -31.61 38.60
N ILE A 332 60.36 -30.37 38.14
CA ILE A 332 60.86 -29.16 38.81
C ILE A 332 60.37 -29.15 40.27
N ASN A 333 59.06 -29.26 40.50
CA ASN A 333 58.51 -29.23 41.86
C ASN A 333 59.06 -30.38 42.74
N SER A 334 59.26 -31.57 42.16
CA SER A 334 59.84 -32.72 42.87
C SER A 334 61.30 -32.48 43.25
N LEU A 335 62.10 -31.92 42.34
CA LEU A 335 63.50 -31.60 42.56
C LEU A 335 63.66 -30.45 43.55
N THR A 336 62.88 -29.39 43.45
CA THR A 336 62.84 -28.30 44.43
C THR A 336 62.55 -28.84 45.82
N GLY A 337 61.49 -29.64 45.99
CA GLY A 337 61.17 -30.24 47.29
C GLY A 337 62.21 -31.27 47.79
N LYS A 338 62.99 -31.90 46.92
CA LYS A 338 64.16 -32.71 47.34
C LYS A 338 65.29 -31.81 47.81
N LEU A 339 65.62 -30.76 47.04
CA LEU A 339 66.66 -29.79 47.34
C LEU A 339 66.44 -29.18 48.73
N ASP A 340 65.24 -28.68 49.02
CA ASP A 340 64.90 -28.05 50.31
C ASP A 340 65.11 -29.01 51.49
N ARG A 341 64.67 -30.27 51.36
CA ARG A 341 64.84 -31.28 52.41
C ARG A 341 66.31 -31.64 52.63
N THR A 342 67.08 -31.83 51.55
CA THR A 342 68.52 -32.11 51.66
C THR A 342 69.29 -30.93 52.22
N PHE A 343 68.92 -29.71 51.84
CA PHE A 343 69.54 -28.49 52.35
C PHE A 343 69.29 -28.35 53.85
N ALA A 344 68.05 -28.50 54.31
CA ALA A 344 67.71 -28.38 55.74
C ALA A 344 68.52 -29.34 56.63
N VAL A 345 68.66 -30.61 56.22
CA VAL A 345 69.46 -31.60 56.97
C VAL A 345 70.95 -31.25 56.95
N THR A 346 71.47 -30.82 55.80
CA THR A 346 72.89 -30.47 55.65
C THR A 346 73.22 -29.22 56.46
N ASP A 347 72.39 -28.19 56.39
CA ASP A 347 72.55 -26.94 57.14
C ASP A 347 72.55 -27.19 58.65
N GLU A 348 71.64 -28.04 59.16
CA GLU A 348 71.60 -28.39 60.59
C GLU A 348 72.89 -29.10 61.06
N LEU A 349 73.43 -30.01 60.26
CA LEU A 349 74.69 -30.73 60.58
C LEU A 349 75.88 -29.78 60.58
N VAL A 350 76.03 -28.95 59.55
CA VAL A 350 77.12 -27.98 59.45
C VAL A 350 77.03 -26.94 60.57
N PHE A 351 75.82 -26.49 60.92
CA PHE A 351 75.60 -25.57 62.04
C PHE A 351 76.02 -26.18 63.38
N LYS A 352 75.75 -27.46 63.62
CA LYS A 352 76.18 -28.17 64.85
C LYS A 352 77.69 -28.22 64.97
N ASP A 353 78.42 -28.45 63.89
CA ASP A 353 79.88 -28.50 63.90
C ASP A 353 80.52 -27.11 63.97
N ALA A 354 79.92 -26.10 63.35
CA ALA A 354 80.31 -24.69 63.46
C ALA A 354 80.25 -24.13 64.90
N LYS A 355 79.56 -24.80 65.83
CA LYS A 355 79.58 -24.42 67.26
C LYS A 355 80.91 -24.77 67.94
N LYS A 356 81.61 -25.79 67.47
CA LYS A 356 82.79 -26.39 68.13
C LYS A 356 84.11 -25.71 67.76
N ASP A 357 84.22 -25.16 66.54
CA ASP A 357 85.45 -24.56 66.00
C ASP A 357 85.16 -23.18 65.38
N GLU A 358 85.97 -22.17 65.75
CA GLU A 358 85.85 -20.79 65.28
C GLU A 358 86.14 -20.64 63.77
N SER A 359 87.04 -21.45 63.22
CA SER A 359 87.34 -21.45 61.78
C SER A 359 86.14 -21.96 60.95
N VAL A 360 85.51 -23.04 61.42
CA VAL A 360 84.29 -23.61 60.82
C VAL A 360 83.12 -22.65 60.97
N ARG A 361 83.02 -21.93 62.09
CA ARG A 361 82.01 -20.89 62.31
C ARG A 361 82.08 -19.74 61.30
N LYS A 362 83.28 -19.26 60.99
CA LYS A 362 83.47 -18.23 59.95
C LYS A 362 83.06 -18.76 58.56
N SER A 363 83.44 -19.99 58.24
CA SER A 363 83.07 -20.63 56.97
C SER A 363 81.56 -20.81 56.82
N TYR A 364 80.86 -21.22 57.90
CA TYR A 364 79.40 -21.30 57.92
C TYR A 364 78.72 -19.94 57.67
N LYS A 365 79.23 -18.85 58.25
CA LYS A 365 78.68 -17.50 57.99
C LYS A 365 78.80 -17.11 56.52
N TYR A 366 79.91 -17.43 55.86
CA TYR A 366 80.07 -17.20 54.43
C TYR A 366 79.12 -18.08 53.60
N LEU A 367 78.92 -19.34 53.98
CA LEU A 367 77.96 -20.23 53.32
C LEU A 367 76.52 -19.74 53.45
N ALA A 368 76.11 -19.27 54.63
CA ALA A 368 74.78 -18.69 54.85
C ALA A 368 74.58 -17.42 54.02
N ALA A 369 75.58 -16.53 53.96
CA ALA A 369 75.54 -15.34 53.12
C ALA A 369 75.48 -15.69 51.62
N LEU A 370 76.18 -16.74 51.19
CA LEU A 370 76.10 -17.23 49.81
C LEU A 370 74.71 -17.75 49.47
N HIS A 371 74.11 -18.55 50.36
CA HIS A 371 72.75 -19.07 50.18
C HIS A 371 71.72 -17.94 50.10
N GLU A 372 71.82 -16.93 50.96
CA GLU A 372 70.96 -15.75 50.93
C GLU A 372 71.06 -14.99 49.60
N ASN A 373 72.29 -14.77 49.11
CA ASN A 373 72.50 -14.14 47.81
C ASN A 373 71.94 -14.98 46.65
N CYS A 374 72.06 -16.31 46.71
CA CYS A 374 71.49 -17.22 45.70
C CYS A 374 69.96 -17.19 45.72
N ASN A 375 69.33 -17.15 46.90
CA ASN A 375 67.88 -17.02 47.03
C ASN A 375 67.37 -15.70 46.44
N GLN A 376 68.06 -14.59 46.71
CA GLN A 376 67.73 -13.29 46.12
C GLN A 376 67.86 -13.32 44.59
N LEU A 377 68.87 -14.01 44.05
CA LEU A 377 69.03 -14.19 42.60
C LEU A 377 67.88 -15.02 42.00
N ILE A 378 67.49 -16.12 42.64
CA ILE A 378 66.36 -16.96 42.21
C ILE A 378 65.08 -16.13 42.18
N GLN A 379 64.79 -15.38 43.26
CA GLN A 379 63.61 -14.52 43.34
C GLN A 379 63.59 -13.47 42.22
N THR A 380 64.73 -12.83 41.95
CA THR A 380 64.84 -11.83 40.88
C THR A 380 64.53 -12.45 39.50
N ILE A 381 64.96 -13.68 39.25
CA ILE A 381 64.68 -14.40 38.00
C ILE A 381 63.19 -14.74 37.89
N GLU A 382 62.55 -15.20 38.97
CA GLU A 382 61.12 -15.51 39.02
C GLU A 382 60.25 -14.27 38.80
N ASP A 383 60.60 -13.16 39.46
CA ASP A 383 59.92 -11.86 39.31
C ASP A 383 60.07 -11.34 37.87
N THR A 384 61.28 -11.44 37.30
CA THR A 384 61.52 -11.09 35.88
C THR A 384 60.63 -11.93 34.95
N GLY A 385 60.51 -13.23 35.20
CA GLY A 385 59.64 -14.11 34.43
C GLY A 385 58.16 -13.77 34.54
N THR A 386 57.71 -13.26 35.69
CA THR A 386 56.33 -12.81 35.91
C THR A 386 56.06 -11.51 35.17
N ILE A 387 56.97 -10.52 35.27
CA ILE A 387 56.88 -9.26 34.55
C ILE A 387 56.86 -9.51 33.02
N LEU A 388 57.69 -10.42 32.51
CA LEU A 388 57.69 -10.74 31.08
C LEU A 388 56.36 -11.34 30.59
N ARG A 389 55.68 -12.13 31.43
CA ARG A 389 54.34 -12.64 31.10
C ARG A 389 53.30 -11.53 31.10
N GLU A 390 53.31 -10.65 32.10
CA GLU A 390 52.40 -9.50 32.16
C GLU A 390 52.59 -8.53 30.99
N ILE A 391 53.84 -8.26 30.59
CA ILE A 391 54.14 -7.46 29.39
C ILE A 391 53.47 -8.07 28.17
N ARG A 392 53.60 -9.38 27.98
CA ARG A 392 53.02 -10.08 26.82
C ARG A 392 51.50 -10.04 26.81
N ASP A 393 50.86 -10.23 27.97
CA ASP A 393 49.40 -10.16 28.10
C ASP A 393 48.87 -8.75 27.82
N LEU A 394 49.61 -7.71 28.25
CA LEU A 394 49.29 -6.31 27.93
C LEU A 394 49.49 -6.00 26.44
N GLU A 395 50.53 -6.53 25.82
CA GLU A 395 50.75 -6.41 24.37
C GLU A 395 49.58 -7.01 23.56
N GLU A 396 49.09 -8.20 23.96
CA GLU A 396 47.94 -8.85 23.32
C GLU A 396 46.64 -8.04 23.49
N GLN A 397 46.43 -7.44 24.67
CA GLN A 397 45.29 -6.55 24.92
C GLN A 397 45.36 -5.29 24.05
N ILE A 398 46.55 -4.70 23.89
CA ILE A 398 46.76 -3.53 23.02
C ILE A 398 46.44 -3.89 21.56
N GLU A 399 46.91 -5.03 21.08
CA GLU A 399 46.65 -5.49 19.71
C GLU A 399 45.15 -5.73 19.47
N THR A 400 44.47 -6.33 20.45
CA THR A 400 43.02 -6.55 20.41
C THR A 400 42.23 -5.24 20.34
N GLU A 401 42.55 -4.26 21.19
CA GLU A 401 41.89 -2.94 21.16
C GLU A 401 42.17 -2.16 19.87
N ASN A 402 43.39 -2.25 19.34
CA ASN A 402 43.72 -1.67 18.04
C ASN A 402 42.89 -2.30 16.91
N SER A 403 42.68 -3.63 16.94
CA SER A 403 41.88 -4.34 15.94
C SER A 403 40.39 -3.97 15.98
N ASN A 404 39.87 -3.63 17.16
CA ASN A 404 38.45 -3.35 17.39
C ASN A 404 37.96 -2.00 16.83
N LYS A 405 38.81 -1.23 16.13
CA LYS A 405 38.50 0.13 15.63
C LYS A 405 37.94 1.06 16.73
N THR A 406 38.21 0.76 18.01
CA THR A 406 37.71 1.53 19.16
C THR A 406 38.11 2.99 19.05
N MET A 407 39.36 3.25 18.64
CA MET A 407 39.89 4.59 18.41
C MET A 407 39.12 5.33 17.31
N ALA A 408 38.94 4.73 16.13
CA ALA A 408 38.17 5.33 15.04
C ALA A 408 36.70 5.59 15.42
N ASN A 409 36.10 4.71 16.23
CA ASN A 409 34.74 4.91 16.74
C ASN A 409 34.66 6.08 17.73
N LEU A 410 35.64 6.22 18.63
CA LEU A 410 35.71 7.33 19.58
C LEU A 410 35.97 8.67 18.89
N GLU A 411 36.81 8.70 17.85
CA GLU A 411 37.02 9.87 17.01
C GLU A 411 35.71 10.33 16.34
N ARG A 412 34.96 9.39 15.77
CA ARG A 412 33.65 9.67 15.17
C ARG A 412 32.65 10.24 16.19
N ILE A 413 32.57 9.64 17.38
CA ILE A 413 31.68 10.14 18.46
C ILE A 413 32.11 11.55 18.91
N LEU A 414 33.41 11.83 18.97
CA LEU A 414 33.92 13.16 19.31
C LEU A 414 33.59 14.20 18.24
N GLU A 415 33.64 13.84 16.97
CA GLU A 415 33.20 14.69 15.86
C GLU A 415 31.70 14.98 15.95
N ASP A 416 30.87 13.95 16.13
CA ASP A 416 29.42 14.07 16.29
C ASP A 416 29.08 14.98 17.48
N TYR A 417 29.77 14.80 18.62
CA TYR A 417 29.59 15.63 19.81
C TYR A 417 29.94 17.11 19.54
N LYS A 418 31.06 17.38 18.84
CA LYS A 418 31.46 18.74 18.47
C LYS A 418 30.41 19.38 17.55
N ALA A 419 29.89 18.65 16.58
CA ALA A 419 28.85 19.13 15.67
C ALA A 419 27.58 19.52 16.43
N ILE A 420 27.08 18.64 17.31
CA ILE A 420 25.90 18.91 18.13
C ILE A 420 26.11 20.14 19.02
N ARG A 421 27.31 20.30 19.59
CA ARG A 421 27.62 21.47 20.44
C ARG A 421 27.63 22.77 19.63
N GLN A 422 28.15 22.75 18.42
CA GLN A 422 28.14 23.91 17.50
C GLN A 422 26.71 24.25 17.07
N GLU A 423 25.90 23.26 16.72
CA GLU A 423 24.49 23.45 16.36
C GLU A 423 23.69 24.04 17.53
N ASN A 424 23.84 23.50 18.74
CA ASN A 424 23.20 24.02 19.94
C ASN A 424 23.62 25.45 20.26
N ALA A 425 24.90 25.80 20.05
CA ALA A 425 25.38 27.17 20.21
C ALA A 425 24.75 28.13 19.19
N ALA A 426 24.63 27.70 17.93
CA ALA A 426 23.98 28.48 16.87
C ALA A 426 22.47 28.66 17.13
N LEU A 427 21.79 27.62 17.60
CA LEU A 427 20.38 27.68 18.00
C LEU A 427 20.18 28.64 19.19
N ALA A 428 21.04 28.56 20.22
CA ALA A 428 21.00 29.46 21.37
C ALA A 428 21.33 30.93 21.03
N ALA A 429 22.07 31.18 19.94
CA ALA A 429 22.29 32.52 19.42
C ALA A 429 21.01 33.05 18.73
N LYS A 430 20.39 32.24 17.86
CA LYS A 430 19.13 32.60 17.17
C LYS A 430 17.98 32.88 18.14
N VAL A 431 17.87 32.13 19.23
CA VAL A 431 16.86 32.35 20.29
C VAL A 431 17.09 33.65 21.06
N ARG A 432 18.31 34.21 21.05
CA ARG A 432 18.61 35.50 21.69
C ARG A 432 18.39 36.70 20.78
N GLU A 433 18.29 36.49 19.47
CA GLU A 433 18.11 37.56 18.46
C GLU A 433 16.64 37.74 18.03
N GLY A 434 15.75 36.81 18.37
CA GLY A 434 14.30 36.96 18.25
C GLY A 434 13.65 37.21 19.60
#